data_AF-A0A520WIE6-F1
#
_entry.id   AF-A0A520WIE6-F1
#
_cell.length_a   1.000
_cell.length_b   1.000
_cell.length_c   1.000
_cell.angle_alpha   90.00
_cell.angle_beta   90.00
_cell.angle_gamma   90.00
#
_symmetry.space_group_name_H-M   'P 1'
#
loop_
_entity.id
_entity.type
_entity.pdbx_description
1 polymer ?
#
loop_
_entity_poly.entity_id
_entity_poly.type
_entity_poly.pdbx_seq_one_letter_code
_entity_poly.pdbx_strand_id
1 'polypeptide(L)'
;MKLIDFIRINNITICFIIAGMIVVQSCSLKPKIDSSNPQNAINTIELLRNDHRNKDISNDDYYLFLTYAIFSPQSLPLNYQGTVGPKDGTPVIIEVKRAFHTLTPDSQKIIRQWIRPLPKKPQKRKP
;
A
#
# COMPACT_ATOMS: atom_id res chain seq x y z
N MET A 1 62.14 5.01 12.15
CA MET A 1 60.80 4.41 12.34
C MET A 1 59.74 5.50 12.45
N LYS A 2 59.47 6.28 11.37
CA LYS A 2 58.45 7.38 11.37
C LYS A 2 57.94 7.80 9.98
N LEU A 3 58.08 6.98 8.92
CA LEU A 3 57.55 7.33 7.59
C LEU A 3 56.39 6.42 7.15
N ILE A 4 56.42 5.16 7.56
CA ILE A 4 55.43 4.14 7.21
C ILE A 4 54.09 4.41 7.93
N ASP A 5 54.15 4.94 9.16
CA ASP A 5 52.97 5.24 9.97
C ASP A 5 52.18 6.45 9.43
N PHE A 6 52.83 7.38 8.74
CA PHE A 6 52.17 8.58 8.19
C PHE A 6 51.33 8.26 6.94
N ILE A 7 51.79 7.31 6.11
CA ILE A 7 51.06 6.88 4.90
C ILE A 7 49.80 6.08 5.29
N ARG A 8 49.84 5.34 6.41
CA ARG A 8 48.72 4.53 6.90
C ARG A 8 47.54 5.37 7.40
N ILE A 9 47.82 6.53 7.99
CA ILE A 9 46.78 7.46 8.50
C ILE A 9 45.99 8.08 7.33
N ASN A 10 46.64 8.35 6.19
CA ASN A 10 45.97 8.99 5.05
C ASN A 10 44.91 8.07 4.40
N ASN A 11 45.22 6.78 4.22
CA ASN A 11 44.28 5.83 3.62
C ASN A 11 43.08 5.51 4.52
N ILE A 12 43.30 5.37 5.84
CA ILE A 12 42.20 5.09 6.79
C ILE A 12 41.22 6.27 6.82
N THR A 13 41.74 7.50 6.87
CA THR A 13 40.93 8.72 6.91
C THR A 13 40.15 8.90 5.61
N ILE A 14 40.75 8.62 4.44
CA ILE A 14 40.07 8.63 3.14
C ILE A 14 38.97 7.57 3.08
N CYS A 15 39.20 6.35 3.57
CA CYS A 15 38.17 5.31 3.61
C CYS A 15 36.97 5.70 4.50
N PHE A 16 37.20 6.34 5.65
CA PHE A 16 36.12 6.83 6.51
C PHE A 16 35.29 7.96 5.86
N ILE A 17 35.93 8.85 5.09
CA ILE A 17 35.23 9.92 4.34
C ILE A 17 34.35 9.31 3.25
N ILE A 18 34.86 8.35 2.48
CA ILE A 18 34.09 7.66 1.43
C ILE A 18 32.93 6.86 2.04
N ALA A 19 33.17 6.11 3.13
CA ALA A 19 32.12 5.39 3.84
C ALA A 19 31.02 6.31 4.38
N GLY A 20 31.39 7.49 4.91
CA GLY A 20 30.43 8.50 5.36
C GLY A 20 29.57 9.07 4.22
N MET A 21 30.14 9.30 3.03
CA MET A 21 29.40 9.80 1.87
C MET A 21 28.38 8.79 1.33
N ILE A 22 28.64 7.49 1.45
CA ILE A 22 27.69 6.44 1.01
C ILE A 22 26.44 6.40 1.89
N VAL A 23 26.57 6.63 3.20
CA VAL A 23 25.42 6.58 4.14
C VAL A 23 24.48 7.77 3.98
N VAL A 24 24.99 8.94 3.55
CA VAL A 24 24.17 10.15 3.39
C VAL A 24 23.28 10.11 2.14
N GLN A 25 23.67 9.36 1.09
CA GLN A 25 22.85 9.26 -0.13
C GLN A 25 21.62 8.35 0.00
N SER A 26 21.54 7.49 1.03
CA SER A 26 20.42 6.55 1.21
C SER A 26 19.17 7.15 1.88
N CYS A 27 19.17 8.43 2.27
CA CYS A 27 18.03 9.06 2.96
C CYS A 27 17.34 10.22 2.22
N SER A 28 17.66 10.49 0.94
CA SER A 28 17.11 11.65 0.23
C SER A 28 16.40 11.35 -1.10
N LEU A 29 15.88 10.14 -1.29
CA LEU A 29 14.88 9.89 -2.34
C LEU A 29 13.49 9.72 -1.71
N LYS A 30 12.94 10.80 -1.17
CA LYS A 30 11.48 10.89 -1.07
C LYS A 30 10.98 11.32 -2.45
N PRO A 31 10.20 10.48 -3.16
CA PRO A 31 9.63 10.90 -4.43
C PRO A 31 8.76 12.13 -4.16
N LYS A 32 9.06 13.23 -4.84
CA LYS A 32 8.24 14.42 -4.84
C LYS A 32 7.00 14.10 -5.67
N ILE A 33 5.92 13.74 -4.98
CA ILE A 33 4.61 13.54 -5.61
C ILE A 33 4.10 14.93 -5.96
N ASP A 34 4.34 15.38 -7.20
CA ASP A 34 3.77 16.62 -7.72
C ASP A 34 2.23 16.46 -7.79
N SER A 35 1.54 17.01 -6.79
CA SER A 35 0.07 16.95 -6.67
C SER A 35 -0.66 17.89 -7.64
N SER A 36 0.01 18.40 -8.70
CA SER A 36 -0.47 19.55 -9.48
C SER A 36 -0.95 19.25 -10.90
N ASN A 37 -1.27 18.01 -11.25
CA ASN A 37 -1.97 17.71 -12.50
C ASN A 37 -3.30 16.95 -12.25
N PRO A 38 -4.46 17.62 -12.28
CA PRO A 38 -5.76 16.97 -12.09
C PRO A 38 -6.13 15.98 -13.21
N GLN A 39 -5.39 15.94 -14.33
CA GLN A 39 -5.61 14.98 -15.42
C GLN A 39 -4.96 13.61 -15.18
N ASN A 40 -4.06 13.48 -14.19
CA ASN A 40 -3.48 12.21 -13.76
C ASN A 40 -3.90 11.86 -12.33
N ALA A 41 -5.15 12.16 -11.96
CA ALA A 41 -5.70 11.70 -10.70
C ALA A 41 -5.74 10.16 -10.72
N ILE A 42 -4.89 9.53 -9.91
CA ILE A 42 -4.83 8.08 -9.76
C ILE A 42 -6.23 7.60 -9.35
N ASN A 43 -6.88 6.79 -10.18
CA ASN A 43 -8.12 6.11 -9.80
C ASN A 43 -7.76 5.02 -8.80
N THR A 44 -8.06 5.26 -7.52
CA THR A 44 -7.72 4.35 -6.42
C THR A 44 -8.30 2.96 -6.63
N ILE A 45 -9.52 2.84 -7.15
CA ILE A 45 -10.21 1.55 -7.32
C ILE A 45 -9.55 0.72 -8.42
N GLU A 46 -9.20 1.35 -9.55
CA GLU A 46 -8.50 0.67 -10.65
C GLU A 46 -7.09 0.26 -10.26
N LEU A 47 -6.36 1.12 -9.55
CA LEU A 47 -5.03 0.81 -9.03
C LEU A 47 -5.08 -0.41 -8.10
N LEU A 48 -5.96 -0.40 -7.09
CA LEU A 48 -6.13 -1.53 -6.16
C LEU A 48 -6.48 -2.82 -6.89
N ARG A 49 -7.34 -2.77 -7.92
CA ARG A 49 -7.69 -3.93 -8.74
C ARG A 49 -6.51 -4.49 -9.51
N ASN A 50 -5.67 -3.62 -10.07
CA ASN A 50 -4.50 -4.04 -10.83
C ASN A 50 -3.46 -4.67 -9.91
N ASP A 51 -3.15 -4.04 -8.78
CA ASP A 51 -2.20 -4.56 -7.80
C ASP A 51 -2.66 -5.91 -7.23
N HIS A 52 -3.96 -6.08 -6.98
CA HIS A 52 -4.51 -7.36 -6.56
C HIS A 52 -4.41 -8.43 -7.66
N ARG A 53 -4.67 -8.08 -8.93
CA ARG A 53 -4.48 -9.01 -10.07
C ARG A 53 -3.03 -9.44 -10.22
N ASN A 54 -2.10 -8.52 -10.01
CA ASN A 54 -0.66 -8.75 -10.06
C ASN A 54 -0.12 -9.47 -8.81
N LYS A 55 -0.95 -9.61 -7.76
CA LYS A 55 -0.61 -10.17 -6.44
C LYS A 55 0.39 -9.32 -5.66
N ASP A 56 0.43 -8.02 -5.93
CA ASP A 56 1.24 -7.05 -5.21
C ASP A 56 0.67 -6.77 -3.80
N ILE A 57 -0.64 -6.99 -3.64
CA ILE A 57 -1.34 -6.91 -2.34
C ILE A 57 -2.13 -8.19 -2.07
N SER A 58 -2.30 -8.50 -0.79
CA SER A 58 -3.09 -9.66 -0.37
C SER A 58 -4.58 -9.46 -0.63
N ASN A 59 -5.33 -10.57 -0.66
CA ASN A 59 -6.78 -10.52 -0.82
C ASN A 59 -7.46 -9.77 0.35
N ASP A 60 -6.95 -9.92 1.58
CA ASP A 60 -7.49 -9.20 2.74
C ASP A 60 -7.22 -7.70 2.64
N ASP A 61 -5.99 -7.30 2.31
CA ASP A 61 -5.61 -5.89 2.14
C ASP A 61 -6.42 -5.25 1.02
N TYR A 62 -6.59 -5.96 -0.09
CA TYR A 62 -7.39 -5.48 -1.22
C TYR A 62 -8.82 -5.09 -0.79
N TYR A 63 -9.55 -5.99 -0.12
CA TYR A 63 -10.94 -5.68 0.29
C TYR A 63 -11.01 -4.67 1.44
N LEU A 64 -10.00 -4.64 2.31
CA LEU A 64 -9.90 -3.63 3.35
C LEU A 64 -9.67 -2.23 2.74
N PHE A 65 -8.75 -2.11 1.80
CA PHE A 65 -8.44 -0.86 1.11
C PHE A 65 -9.59 -0.41 0.21
N LEU A 66 -10.29 -1.32 -0.47
CA LEU A 66 -11.54 -0.97 -1.16
C LEU A 66 -12.57 -0.36 -0.20
N THR A 67 -12.68 -0.90 1.01
CA THR A 67 -13.60 -0.37 2.03
C THR A 67 -13.16 1.03 2.48
N TYR A 68 -11.87 1.23 2.73
CA TYR A 68 -11.33 2.55 3.09
C TYR A 68 -11.48 3.57 1.95
N ALA A 69 -11.25 3.18 0.70
CA ALA A 69 -11.43 4.07 -0.44
C ALA A 69 -12.86 4.67 -0.50
N ILE A 70 -13.87 3.91 -0.10
CA ILE A 70 -15.26 4.38 -0.09
C ILE A 70 -15.62 5.15 1.20
N PHE A 71 -15.24 4.65 2.37
CA PHE A 71 -15.76 5.15 3.65
C PHE A 71 -14.77 5.94 4.50
N SER A 72 -13.47 5.77 4.28
CA SER A 72 -12.41 6.44 5.03
C SER A 72 -11.14 6.59 4.19
N PRO A 73 -11.12 7.47 3.17
CA PRO A 73 -9.98 7.60 2.25
C PRO A 73 -8.67 7.97 2.96
N GLN A 74 -8.76 8.68 4.08
CA GLN A 74 -7.62 9.07 4.91
C GLN A 74 -6.90 7.87 5.54
N SER A 75 -7.58 6.72 5.67
CA SER A 75 -7.02 5.49 6.22
C SER A 75 -6.25 4.66 5.18
N LEU A 76 -6.25 5.07 3.90
CA LEU A 76 -5.50 4.39 2.85
C LEU A 76 -4.00 4.65 2.99
N PRO A 77 -3.15 3.65 2.66
CA PRO A 77 -1.73 3.87 2.45
C PRO A 77 -1.49 4.97 1.40
N LEU A 78 -0.42 5.73 1.56
CA LEU A 78 -0.14 6.94 0.77
C LEU A 78 -0.12 6.68 -0.75
N ASN A 79 0.36 5.51 -1.17
CA ASN A 79 0.42 5.10 -2.58
C ASN A 79 -0.96 4.80 -3.22
N TYR A 80 -2.00 4.63 -2.39
CA TYR A 80 -3.38 4.40 -2.85
C TYR A 80 -4.29 5.61 -2.65
N GLN A 81 -3.79 6.69 -2.05
CA GLN A 81 -4.55 7.92 -1.88
C GLN A 81 -4.74 8.60 -3.25
N GLY A 82 -5.99 8.65 -3.69
CA GLY A 82 -6.37 9.15 -5.01
C GLY A 82 -7.86 9.44 -5.06
N THR A 83 -8.41 9.48 -6.28
CA THR A 83 -9.84 9.71 -6.49
C THR A 83 -10.58 8.39 -6.66
N VAL A 84 -11.83 8.38 -6.23
CA VAL A 84 -12.78 7.28 -6.52
C VAL A 84 -13.74 7.79 -7.58
N GLY A 85 -13.97 6.99 -8.63
CA GLY A 85 -14.90 7.36 -9.69
C GLY A 85 -16.32 7.53 -9.14
N PRO A 86 -17.11 8.47 -9.68
CA PRO A 86 -18.43 8.81 -9.14
C PRO A 86 -19.43 7.63 -9.17
N LYS A 87 -19.15 6.58 -9.94
CA LYS A 87 -20.00 5.39 -10.09
C LYS A 87 -19.40 4.11 -9.48
N ASP A 88 -18.27 4.21 -8.78
CA ASP A 88 -17.54 3.05 -8.26
C ASP A 88 -18.04 2.58 -6.88
N GLY A 89 -18.74 3.43 -6.12
CA GLY A 89 -19.16 3.10 -4.76
C GLY A 89 -20.01 1.85 -4.66
N THR A 90 -21.17 1.82 -5.34
CA THR A 90 -22.08 0.66 -5.33
C THR A 90 -21.41 -0.65 -5.79
N PRO A 91 -20.72 -0.71 -6.94
CA PRO A 91 -20.07 -1.95 -7.36
C PRO A 91 -19.00 -2.41 -6.38
N VAL A 92 -18.18 -1.50 -5.83
CA VAL A 92 -17.17 -1.84 -4.80
C VAL A 92 -17.82 -2.41 -3.54
N ILE A 93 -18.89 -1.78 -3.04
CA ILE A 93 -19.60 -2.28 -1.84
C ILE A 93 -20.17 -3.69 -2.09
N ILE A 94 -20.74 -3.94 -3.28
CA ILE A 94 -21.26 -5.27 -3.63
C ILE A 94 -20.12 -6.29 -3.74
N GLU A 95 -18.98 -5.90 -4.29
CA GLU A 95 -17.78 -6.73 -4.41
C GLU A 95 -17.30 -7.18 -3.03
N VAL A 96 -17.08 -6.23 -2.11
CA VAL A 96 -16.67 -6.49 -0.73
C VAL A 96 -17.70 -7.37 -0.01
N LYS A 97 -19.00 -7.09 -0.17
CA LYS A 97 -20.08 -7.90 0.42
C LYS A 97 -20.05 -9.37 0.00
N ARG A 98 -19.69 -9.65 -1.26
CA ARG A 98 -19.61 -11.02 -1.79
C ARG A 98 -18.38 -11.75 -1.26
N ALA A 99 -17.25 -11.05 -1.15
CA ALA A 99 -16.00 -11.61 -0.67
C ALA A 99 -15.93 -11.71 0.86
N PHE A 100 -16.80 -11.01 1.59
CA PHE A 100 -16.73 -10.88 3.04
C PHE A 100 -16.41 -12.18 3.82
N HIS A 101 -17.06 -13.29 3.47
CA HIS A 101 -16.90 -14.57 4.18
C HIS A 101 -15.60 -15.31 3.87
N THR A 102 -14.82 -14.84 2.89
CA THR A 102 -13.51 -15.40 2.54
C THR A 102 -12.36 -14.66 3.21
N LEU A 103 -12.64 -13.57 3.94
CA LEU A 103 -11.63 -12.72 4.56
C LEU A 103 -11.28 -13.21 5.97
N THR A 104 -10.12 -12.79 6.48
CA THR A 104 -9.73 -13.04 7.87
C THR A 104 -10.69 -12.40 8.88
N PRO A 105 -10.81 -12.96 10.10
CA PRO A 105 -11.69 -12.41 11.14
C PRO A 105 -11.43 -10.94 11.48
N ASP A 106 -10.17 -10.50 11.44
CA ASP A 106 -9.80 -9.12 11.73
C ASP A 106 -10.29 -8.15 10.65
N SER A 107 -10.05 -8.48 9.38
CA SER A 107 -10.60 -7.73 8.23
C SER A 107 -12.13 -7.72 8.25
N GLN A 108 -12.75 -8.87 8.57
CA GLN A 108 -14.20 -8.96 8.75
C GLN A 108 -14.73 -8.03 9.85
N LYS A 109 -14.04 -7.96 10.99
CA LYS A 109 -14.41 -7.10 12.13
C LYS A 109 -14.39 -5.63 11.74
N ILE A 110 -13.34 -5.22 11.01
CA ILE A 110 -13.17 -3.85 10.55
C ILE A 110 -14.24 -3.51 9.50
N ILE A 111 -14.36 -4.32 8.43
CA ILE A 111 -15.31 -4.06 7.33
C ILE A 111 -16.78 -3.99 7.79
N ARG A 112 -17.16 -4.78 8.81
CA ARG A 112 -18.52 -4.78 9.38
C ARG A 112 -18.95 -3.43 9.95
N GLN A 113 -18.01 -2.54 10.28
CA GLN A 113 -18.33 -1.20 10.79
C GLN A 113 -19.02 -0.33 9.73
N TRP A 114 -18.78 -0.59 8.44
CA TRP A 114 -19.35 0.18 7.33
C TRP A 114 -20.26 -0.65 6.42
N ILE A 115 -19.94 -1.92 6.19
CA ILE A 115 -20.63 -2.77 5.23
C ILE A 115 -21.27 -3.96 5.93
N ARG A 116 -22.61 -4.01 5.92
CA ARG A 116 -23.35 -5.21 6.34
C ARG A 116 -23.13 -6.35 5.34
N PRO A 117 -22.57 -7.50 5.76
CA PRO A 117 -22.27 -8.60 4.85
C PRO A 117 -23.54 -9.29 4.36
N LEU A 118 -23.45 -9.94 3.19
CA LEU A 118 -24.53 -10.79 2.71
C LEU A 118 -24.67 -12.03 3.61
N PRO A 119 -25.88 -12.60 3.74
CA PRO A 119 -26.04 -13.88 4.41
C PRO A 119 -25.17 -14.93 3.72
N LYS A 120 -24.58 -15.84 4.52
CA LYS A 120 -23.80 -16.95 3.99
C LYS A 120 -24.69 -17.78 3.06
N LYS A 121 -24.20 -18.13 1.87
CA LYS A 121 -24.96 -19.00 0.97
C LYS A 121 -25.32 -20.29 1.71
N PRO A 122 -26.58 -20.76 1.62
CA PRO A 122 -26.95 -22.03 2.21
C PRO A 122 -26.07 -23.12 1.61
N GLN A 123 -25.55 -24.03 2.45
CA GLN A 123 -24.91 -25.23 1.95
C GLN A 123 -25.95 -26.00 1.14
N LYS A 124 -25.59 -26.45 -0.07
CA LYS A 124 -26.48 -27.27 -0.91
C LYS A 124 -27.05 -28.38 -0.03
N ARG A 125 -28.38 -28.55 -0.05
CA ARG A 125 -29.03 -29.69 0.59
C ARG A 125 -28.35 -30.95 0.05
N LYS A 126 -27.92 -31.84 0.95
CA LYS A 126 -27.39 -33.14 0.55
C LYS A 126 -28.48 -33.85 -0.30
N PRO A 127 -28.08 -34.52 -1.39
CA PRO A 127 -29.01 -35.22 -2.27
C PRO A 127 -29.82 -36.26 -1.50
#